data_AF-G2ILP0-F1
#
_entry.id   AF-G2ILP0-F1
#
_cell.length_a   1.000
_cell.length_b   1.000
_cell.length_c   1.000
_cell.angle_alpha   90.00
_cell.angle_beta   90.00
_cell.angle_gamma   90.00
#
_symmetry.space_group_name_H-M   'P 1'
#
loop_
_entity.id
_entity.type
_entity.pdbx_description
1 polymer ?
#
loop_
_entity_poly.entity_id
_entity_poly.type
_entity_poly.pdbx_seq_one_letter_code
_entity_poly.pdbx_strand_id
1 'polypeptide(L)'
;MFKIQETTGLVVADDTKSTITAIDRAILCKTRLASSIIEASEQSGLPMAQSQKLLEGMARGFDHLVAGRGDMLSVVRHLTAIKGGSSLKVVDFGCPDGLGPDLAKPAVTIETARVD
;
A
#
# COMPACT_ATOMS: atom_id res chain seq x y z
N MET A 1 26.23 -2.30 -13.28
CA MET A 1 25.91 -1.29 -12.26
C MET A 1 25.36 -0.05 -12.95
N PHE A 2 24.13 0.35 -12.65
CA PHE A 2 23.51 1.53 -13.27
C PHE A 2 24.05 2.84 -12.67
N LYS A 3 24.19 3.88 -13.49
CA LYS A 3 24.55 5.22 -13.03
C LYS A 3 23.28 6.07 -12.97
N ILE A 4 22.82 6.34 -11.75
CA ILE A 4 21.63 7.16 -11.49
C ILE A 4 22.09 8.38 -10.71
N GLN A 5 21.63 9.57 -11.13
CA GLN A 5 21.89 10.80 -10.40
C GLN A 5 21.13 10.77 -9.07
N GLU A 6 21.77 11.22 -8.00
CA GLU A 6 21.18 11.21 -6.66
C GLU A 6 19.90 12.04 -6.58
N THR A 7 19.88 13.20 -7.23
CA THR A 7 18.69 14.06 -7.35
C THR A 7 17.52 13.35 -8.00
N THR A 8 17.77 12.55 -9.05
CA THR A 8 16.73 11.71 -9.68
C THR A 8 16.22 10.65 -8.71
N GLY A 9 17.11 10.00 -7.95
CA GLY A 9 16.73 9.02 -6.92
C GLY A 9 15.86 9.62 -5.82
N LEU A 10 16.20 10.83 -5.36
CA LEU A 10 15.44 11.60 -4.38
C LEU A 10 14.01 11.89 -4.85
N VAL A 11 13.86 12.41 -6.08
CA VAL A 11 12.54 12.73 -6.64
C VAL A 11 11.66 11.48 -6.73
N VAL A 12 12.20 10.38 -7.28
CA VAL A 12 11.44 9.12 -7.39
C VAL A 12 11.04 8.59 -6.02
N ALA A 13 11.93 8.68 -5.02
CA ALA A 13 11.61 8.24 -3.67
C ALA A 13 10.50 9.09 -3.02
N ASP A 14 10.53 10.40 -3.21
CA ASP A 14 9.53 11.32 -2.67
C ASP A 14 8.15 11.14 -3.34
N ASP A 15 8.13 11.02 -4.67
CA ASP A 15 6.91 10.74 -5.45
C ASP A 15 6.29 9.40 -5.06
N THR A 16 7.13 8.39 -4.80
CA THR A 16 6.68 7.06 -4.34
C THR A 16 5.99 7.16 -2.99
N LYS A 17 6.58 7.87 -2.02
CA LYS A 17 5.98 8.07 -0.69
C LYS A 17 4.68 8.86 -0.78
N SER A 18 4.67 9.92 -1.57
CA SER A 18 3.49 10.76 -1.79
C SER A 18 2.35 9.96 -2.40
N THR A 19 2.65 9.07 -3.35
CA THR A 19 1.66 8.20 -4.00
C THR A 19 1.04 7.22 -3.01
N ILE A 20 1.86 6.52 -2.20
CA ILE A 20 1.35 5.59 -1.18
C ILE A 20 0.48 6.32 -0.15
N THR A 21 0.93 7.48 0.30
CA THR A 21 0.16 8.35 1.22
C THR A 21 -1.18 8.76 0.63
N ALA A 22 -1.22 9.08 -0.67
CA ALA A 22 -2.45 9.44 -1.36
C ALA A 22 -3.43 8.26 -1.44
N ILE A 23 -2.95 7.04 -1.69
CA ILE A 23 -3.78 5.82 -1.68
C ILE A 23 -4.36 5.57 -0.29
N ASP A 24 -3.55 5.65 0.76
CA ASP A 24 -4.00 5.48 2.14
C ASP A 24 -5.06 6.52 2.52
N ARG A 25 -4.87 7.77 2.06
CA ARG A 25 -5.87 8.82 2.25
C ARG A 25 -7.15 8.55 1.47
N ALA A 26 -7.06 8.03 0.24
CA ALA A 26 -8.21 7.67 -0.57
C ALA A 26 -9.05 6.56 0.10
N ILE A 27 -8.39 5.53 0.65
CA ILE A 27 -9.05 4.46 1.43
C ILE A 27 -9.82 5.07 2.60
N LEU A 28 -9.18 5.93 3.42
CA LEU A 28 -9.84 6.59 4.54
C LEU A 28 -11.05 7.44 4.13
N CYS A 29 -10.90 8.26 3.08
CA CYS A 29 -11.99 9.09 2.56
C CYS A 29 -13.16 8.21 2.11
N LYS A 30 -12.87 7.09 1.45
CA LYS A 30 -13.89 6.17 0.97
C LYS A 30 -14.61 5.45 2.11
N THR A 31 -13.92 5.07 3.19
CA THR A 31 -14.54 4.51 4.40
C THR A 31 -15.53 5.48 5.02
N ARG A 32 -15.18 6.77 5.10
CA ARG A 32 -16.09 7.81 5.59
C ARG A 32 -17.32 7.94 4.70
N LEU A 33 -17.12 7.96 3.38
CA LEU A 33 -18.24 8.01 2.42
C LEU A 33 -19.17 6.80 2.55
N ALA A 34 -18.62 5.59 2.72
CA ALA A 34 -19.41 4.39 2.93
C ALA A 34 -20.29 4.50 4.19
N SER A 35 -19.74 5.00 5.30
CA SER A 35 -20.51 5.26 6.53
C SER A 35 -21.65 6.22 6.27
N SER A 36 -21.37 7.36 5.65
CA SER A 36 -22.40 8.37 5.35
C SER A 36 -23.52 7.84 4.45
N ILE A 37 -23.19 6.96 3.48
CA ILE A 37 -24.20 6.33 2.62
C ILE A 37 -25.09 5.39 3.42
N ILE A 38 -24.52 4.59 4.33
CA ILE A 38 -25.29 3.66 5.18
C ILE A 38 -26.24 4.44 6.09
N GLU A 39 -25.72 5.45 6.80
CA GLU A 39 -26.50 6.31 7.70
C GLU A 39 -27.62 7.04 6.94
N ALA A 40 -27.33 7.61 5.78
CA ALA A 40 -28.34 8.29 4.97
C ALA A 40 -29.38 7.32 4.41
N SER A 41 -28.99 6.10 4.03
CA SER A 41 -29.91 5.06 3.54
C SER A 41 -30.91 4.65 4.63
N GLU A 42 -30.43 4.49 5.87
CA GLU A 42 -31.28 4.19 7.03
C GLU A 42 -32.26 5.33 7.33
N GLN A 43 -31.76 6.56 7.43
CA GLN A 43 -32.58 7.75 7.75
C GLN A 43 -33.62 8.07 6.67
N SER A 44 -33.31 7.78 5.40
CA SER A 44 -34.20 8.09 4.27
C SER A 44 -35.22 6.98 3.96
N GLY A 45 -35.15 5.84 4.63
CA GLY A 45 -35.97 4.67 4.30
C GLY A 45 -35.69 4.14 2.89
N LEU A 46 -34.45 4.28 2.41
CA LEU A 46 -34.07 3.84 1.07
C LEU A 46 -34.35 2.33 0.93
N PRO A 47 -35.09 1.88 -0.11
CA PRO A 47 -35.40 0.47 -0.22
C PRO A 47 -34.12 -0.36 -0.42
N MET A 48 -34.13 -1.56 0.16
CA MET A 48 -32.96 -2.44 0.23
C MET A 48 -32.31 -2.71 -1.13
N ALA A 49 -33.09 -2.87 -2.19
CA ALA A 49 -32.56 -3.13 -3.54
C ALA A 49 -31.72 -1.96 -4.08
N GLN A 50 -32.04 -0.72 -3.69
CA GLN A 50 -31.34 0.49 -4.10
C GLN A 50 -30.07 0.68 -3.25
N SER A 51 -30.16 0.50 -1.93
CA SER A 51 -28.98 0.59 -1.05
C SER A 51 -27.96 -0.52 -1.35
N GLN A 52 -28.42 -1.73 -1.69
CA GLN A 52 -27.54 -2.84 -2.06
C GLN A 52 -26.64 -2.49 -3.26
N LYS A 53 -27.18 -1.87 -4.31
CA LYS A 53 -26.38 -1.44 -5.48
C LYS A 53 -25.31 -0.42 -5.12
N LEU A 54 -25.61 0.49 -4.18
CA LEU A 54 -24.63 1.46 -3.67
C LEU A 54 -23.51 0.75 -2.91
N LEU A 55 -23.85 -0.18 -2.02
CA LEU A 55 -22.89 -0.94 -1.22
C LEU A 55 -21.96 -1.80 -2.10
N GLU A 56 -22.51 -2.47 -3.11
CA GLU A 56 -21.72 -3.24 -4.07
C GLU A 56 -20.74 -2.38 -4.88
N GLY A 57 -21.17 -1.19 -5.31
CA GLY A 57 -20.30 -0.23 -5.98
C GLY A 57 -19.16 0.25 -5.07
N MET A 58 -19.47 0.50 -3.80
CA MET A 58 -18.47 0.87 -2.80
C MET A 58 -17.48 -0.26 -2.56
N ALA A 59 -17.96 -1.49 -2.33
CA ALA A 59 -17.14 -2.67 -2.13
C ALA A 59 -16.16 -2.91 -3.29
N ARG A 60 -16.66 -2.95 -4.54
CA ARG A 60 -15.79 -3.14 -5.72
C ARG A 60 -14.68 -2.11 -5.82
N GLY A 61 -14.97 -0.84 -5.59
CA GLY A 61 -13.91 0.14 -5.64
C GLY A 61 -12.96 0.10 -4.42
N PHE A 62 -13.35 -0.49 -3.28
CA PHE A 62 -12.42 -0.73 -2.17
C PHE A 62 -11.42 -1.80 -2.58
N ASP A 63 -11.90 -2.89 -3.18
CA ASP A 63 -11.04 -3.94 -3.73
C ASP A 63 -10.00 -3.35 -4.69
N HIS A 64 -10.42 -2.45 -5.60
CA HIS A 64 -9.49 -1.79 -6.52
C HIS A 64 -8.46 -0.89 -5.83
N LEU A 65 -8.84 -0.12 -4.80
CA LEU A 65 -7.89 0.72 -4.06
C LEU A 65 -6.90 -0.11 -3.25
N VAL A 66 -7.37 -1.16 -2.59
CA VAL A 66 -6.53 -2.07 -1.80
C VAL A 66 -5.59 -2.86 -2.71
N ALA A 67 -6.08 -3.34 -3.86
CA ALA A 67 -5.25 -3.99 -4.88
C ALA A 67 -4.16 -3.03 -5.39
N GLY A 68 -4.51 -1.79 -5.75
CA GLY A 68 -3.55 -0.79 -6.18
C GLY A 68 -2.49 -0.47 -5.10
N ARG A 69 -2.87 -0.46 -3.82
CA ARG A 69 -1.91 -0.36 -2.71
C ARG A 69 -0.93 -1.54 -2.68
N GLY A 70 -1.41 -2.76 -2.92
CA GLY A 70 -0.59 -3.96 -3.04
C GLY A 70 0.36 -3.93 -4.25
N ASP A 71 -0.11 -3.41 -5.38
CA ASP A 71 0.71 -3.21 -6.57
C ASP A 71 1.84 -2.20 -6.30
N MET A 72 1.54 -1.12 -5.58
CA MET A 72 2.57 -0.14 -5.19
C MET A 72 3.63 -0.73 -4.25
N LEU A 73 3.27 -1.65 -3.36
CA LEU A 73 4.27 -2.40 -2.57
C LEU A 73 5.23 -3.18 -3.49
N SER A 74 4.70 -3.81 -4.53
CA SER A 74 5.52 -4.52 -5.53
C SER A 74 6.41 -3.55 -6.32
N VAL A 75 5.92 -2.36 -6.66
CA VAL A 75 6.73 -1.29 -7.26
C VAL A 75 7.88 -0.88 -6.34
N VAL A 76 7.63 -0.64 -5.05
CA VAL A 76 8.66 -0.26 -4.06
C VAL A 76 9.75 -1.33 -3.96
N ARG A 77 9.37 -2.61 -3.96
CA ARG A 77 10.32 -3.74 -3.95
C ARG A 77 11.23 -3.73 -5.19
N HIS A 78 10.65 -3.52 -6.37
CA HIS A 78 11.43 -3.41 -7.60
C HIS A 78 12.36 -2.19 -7.60
N LEU A 79 11.88 -1.02 -7.14
CA LEU A 79 12.72 0.18 -6.99
C LEU A 79 13.88 -0.07 -6.04
N THR A 80 13.65 -0.80 -4.93
CA THR A 80 14.69 -1.18 -3.97
C THR A 80 15.76 -2.07 -4.60
N ALA A 81 15.35 -3.05 -5.40
CA ALA A 81 16.27 -3.92 -6.13
C ALA A 81 17.11 -3.12 -7.16
N ILE A 82 16.48 -2.21 -7.91
CA ILE A 82 17.17 -1.32 -8.87
C ILE A 82 18.19 -0.44 -8.15
N LYS A 83 17.81 0.18 -7.03
CA LYS A 83 18.70 0.97 -6.19
C LYS A 83 19.91 0.15 -5.76
N GLY A 84 19.69 -1.08 -5.28
CA GLY A 84 20.75 -2.00 -4.85
C GLY A 84 21.77 -2.35 -5.95
N GLY A 85 21.35 -2.32 -7.23
CA GLY A 85 22.21 -2.53 -8.41
C GLY A 85 22.80 -1.26 -9.03
N SER A 86 22.61 -0.09 -8.40
CA SER A 86 22.98 1.22 -8.94
C SER A 86 24.09 1.92 -8.14
N SER A 87 24.54 3.08 -8.63
CA SER A 87 25.40 4.01 -7.89
C SER A 87 24.78 4.53 -6.57
N LEU A 88 23.47 4.35 -6.36
CA LEU A 88 22.73 4.84 -5.19
C LEU A 88 22.59 3.78 -4.08
N LYS A 89 23.28 2.64 -4.17
CA LYS A 89 23.15 1.51 -3.22
C LYS A 89 23.25 1.94 -1.75
N VAL A 90 24.16 2.86 -1.44
CA VAL A 90 24.45 3.34 -0.08
C VAL A 90 23.69 4.60 0.31
N VAL A 91 22.99 5.24 -0.64
CA VAL A 91 22.25 6.48 -0.37
C VAL A 91 20.97 6.13 0.37
N ASP A 92 20.70 6.80 1.48
CA ASP A 92 19.42 6.63 2.18
C ASP A 92 18.41 7.66 1.66
N PHE A 93 17.28 7.16 1.15
CA PHE A 93 16.16 8.00 0.72
C PHE A 93 14.99 7.95 1.70
N GLY A 94 15.10 7.19 2.80
CA GLY A 94 13.99 6.83 3.68
C GLY A 94 13.03 5.86 2.99
N CYS A 95 12.85 4.67 3.56
CA CYS A 95 11.98 3.67 2.96
C CYS A 95 10.51 3.88 3.39
N PRO A 96 9.53 3.87 2.46
CA PRO A 96 8.12 3.71 2.80
C PRO A 96 7.77 2.31 3.33
N ASP A 97 8.63 1.30 3.12
CA ASP A 97 8.36 -0.09 3.53
C ASP A 97 8.77 -0.40 4.98
N GLY A 98 9.28 0.56 5.76
CA GLY A 98 9.50 0.42 7.21
C GLY A 98 10.38 -0.76 7.69
N LEU A 99 10.97 -1.53 6.80
CA LEU A 99 11.76 -2.69 7.16
C LEU A 99 13.21 -2.24 7.16
N GLY A 100 13.64 -1.81 8.35
CA GLY A 100 15.04 -1.57 8.66
C GLY A 100 15.93 -2.76 8.28
N PRO A 101 17.26 -2.63 8.43
CA PRO A 101 18.26 -3.53 7.85
C PRO A 101 18.23 -5.02 8.28
N ASP A 102 17.23 -5.50 9.03
CA ASP A 102 17.23 -6.81 9.69
C ASP A 102 16.35 -7.91 9.03
N LEU A 103 15.72 -7.65 7.87
CA LEU A 103 15.00 -8.71 7.12
C LEU A 103 15.85 -9.47 6.09
N ALA A 104 17.15 -9.18 6.00
CA ALA A 104 18.08 -10.04 5.28
C ALA A 104 18.41 -11.33 6.07
N LYS A 105 17.96 -11.46 7.32
CA LYS A 105 18.01 -12.73 8.03
C LYS A 105 16.85 -13.62 7.56
N PRO A 106 17.13 -14.84 7.04
CA PRO A 106 16.07 -15.80 6.78
C PRO A 106 15.30 -16.05 8.08
N ALA A 107 13.97 -16.11 7.97
CA ALA A 107 13.09 -16.44 9.07
C ALA A 107 13.63 -17.68 9.79
N VAL A 108 13.81 -17.57 11.10
CA VAL A 108 14.16 -18.71 11.95
C VAL A 108 13.14 -19.81 11.66
N THR A 109 13.59 -20.91 11.05
CA THR A 109 12.79 -22.12 10.91
C THR A 109 12.42 -22.54 12.33
N ILE A 110 11.16 -22.36 12.71
CA ILE A 110 10.64 -22.95 13.94
C ILE A 110 10.61 -24.45 13.67
N GLU A 111 11.69 -25.13 14.04
CA GLU A 111 11.73 -26.57 14.15
C GLU A 111 10.67 -26.96 15.18
N THR A 112 9.60 -27.57 14.70
CA THR A 112 8.55 -28.16 15.51
C THR A 112 9.19 -29.09 16.53
N ALA A 113 9.27 -28.63 17.78
CA ALA A 113 9.60 -29.48 18.92
C ALA A 113 8.51 -30.56 19.00
N ARG A 114 8.90 -31.75 18.57
CA ARG A 114 8.19 -33.00 18.79
C ARG A 114 8.06 -33.18 20.30
N VAL A 115 6.83 -33.30 20.78
CA VAL A 115 6.55 -33.72 22.16
C VAL A 115 6.68 -35.25 22.17
N ASP A 116 7.69 -35.74 22.87
CA ASP A 116 7.71 -37.09 23.44
C ASP A 116 7.50 -36.96 24.95
#